data_AF-A0A3E3I310-F1
#
_entry.id   AF-A0A3E3I310-F1
#
_cell.length_a   1.000
_cell.length_b   1.000
_cell.length_c   1.000
_cell.angle_alpha   90.00
_cell.angle_beta   90.00
_cell.angle_gamma   90.00
#
_symmetry.space_group_name_H-M   'P 1'
#
loop_
_entity.id
_entity.type
_entity.pdbx_description
1 polymer ?
#
loop_
_entity_poly.entity_id
_entity_poly.type
_entity_poly.pdbx_seq_one_letter_code
_entity_poly.pdbx_strand_id
1 'polypeptide(L)'
;MKKFITTMTVLALSASVLAGCGKTAENGESTQAGTESAAPAETGSETAAAAVEYGEDAYVDGINVADYVTLGEYKGIEVTETTPTVTDDYVQSYIDYALQSNMVTTEVTDRAVQTGDFANIDYEGKIDGVAFEGGTDKGYDLEIGSGSFIDGFEDGLIGAEIGETRDVTVTFPESYPNAEVAGKEAVFTVTVNSIHTESLPELTDEYVKGLELDLSTVDEYKQYVFDMLMEDEQNTHDSNAQIDILAKVVENSEFKEPPADMVTRYYDRIKANMSSYAAMYGYDLESFMAATGSSEEQVQESAAQAAREIIAMKAIADAEDLNVTDEEVEAELQKNAADYGYDDVEEYKSAIDLKGYKEYMMTEKVLSFLFDNAVVTDTEPVQELNTEGTTETATQTAETETEGTETAGTETGAAEETESAAGTQAADKK
;
A
#
# COMPACT_ATOMS: atom_id res chain seq x y z
N MET A 1 11.88 11.35 -27.41
CA MET A 1 12.05 12.14 -26.17
C MET A 1 11.39 11.35 -25.06
N LYS A 2 12.04 11.11 -23.91
CA LYS A 2 11.40 10.42 -22.79
C LYS A 2 10.40 11.38 -22.14
N LYS A 3 9.15 10.95 -21.93
CA LYS A 3 8.28 11.62 -20.96
C LYS A 3 8.84 11.30 -19.57
N PHE A 4 9.06 12.32 -18.74
CA PHE A 4 9.09 12.09 -17.30
C PHE A 4 7.65 11.91 -16.86
N ILE A 5 7.39 10.87 -16.07
CA ILE A 5 6.17 10.76 -15.28
C ILE A 5 6.54 11.44 -13.96
N THR A 6 5.87 12.56 -13.65
CA THR A 6 6.01 13.21 -12.36
C THR A 6 5.12 12.45 -11.38
N THR A 7 5.73 11.67 -10.49
CA THR A 7 4.99 11.00 -9.41
C THR A 7 4.47 12.07 -8.46
N MET A 8 3.17 12.37 -8.54
CA MET A 8 2.51 13.33 -7.66
C MET A 8 2.18 12.65 -6.33
N THR A 9 3.14 12.68 -5.40
CA THR A 9 3.01 12.06 -4.07
C THR A 9 2.06 12.87 -3.18
N VAL A 10 0.76 12.71 -3.39
CA VAL A 10 -0.27 13.20 -2.44
C VAL A 10 -0.19 12.37 -1.17
N LEU A 11 -0.08 13.01 -0.01
CA LEU A 11 -0.19 12.31 1.27
C LEU A 11 -1.66 12.05 1.59
N ALA A 12 -2.15 10.88 1.19
CA ALA A 12 -3.36 10.30 1.74
C ALA A 12 -3.27 10.30 3.28
N LEU A 13 -4.27 10.89 3.94
CA LEU A 13 -4.36 10.97 5.41
C LEU A 13 -4.96 9.68 5.99
N SER A 14 -4.37 8.53 5.65
CA SER A 14 -4.78 7.25 6.22
C SER A 14 -4.46 7.19 7.72
N ALA A 15 -5.50 7.22 8.54
CA ALA A 15 -5.41 7.00 9.98
C ALA A 15 -5.25 5.50 10.26
N SER A 16 -4.01 5.00 10.13
CA SER A 16 -3.68 3.57 10.27
C SER A 16 -3.96 3.03 11.69
N VAL A 17 -5.10 2.37 11.88
CA VAL A 17 -5.46 1.71 13.15
C VAL A 17 -4.83 0.31 13.23
N LEU A 18 -4.02 0.07 14.27
CA LEU A 18 -3.56 -1.27 14.66
C LEU A 18 -4.52 -1.87 15.70
N ALA A 19 -5.54 -2.60 15.23
CA ALA A 19 -6.54 -3.24 16.08
C ALA A 19 -5.99 -4.49 16.80
N GLY A 20 -5.35 -4.29 17.96
CA GLY A 20 -4.83 -5.36 18.80
C GLY A 20 -5.91 -6.10 19.63
N CYS A 21 -6.33 -7.27 19.18
CA CYS A 21 -7.22 -8.16 19.95
C CYS A 21 -6.51 -8.80 21.16
N GLY A 22 -7.13 -8.82 22.35
CA GLY A 22 -6.61 -9.60 23.48
C GLY A 22 -7.15 -9.27 24.89
N LYS A 23 -8.42 -9.58 25.19
CA LYS A 23 -9.02 -9.35 26.52
C LYS A 23 -9.18 -10.64 27.34
N THR A 24 -8.16 -11.00 28.13
CA THR A 24 -8.20 -12.14 29.05
C THR A 24 -8.66 -11.73 30.45
N ALA A 25 -9.57 -12.49 31.06
CA ALA A 25 -10.18 -12.18 32.35
C ALA A 25 -9.52 -12.92 33.54
N GLU A 26 -9.52 -12.29 34.73
CA GLU A 26 -8.99 -12.88 35.97
C GLU A 26 -9.88 -13.98 36.58
N ASN A 27 -9.27 -15.07 37.06
CA ASN A 27 -9.61 -15.71 38.34
C ASN A 27 -8.63 -16.83 38.74
N GLY A 28 -8.42 -17.06 40.04
CA GLY A 28 -7.88 -18.34 40.57
C GLY A 28 -6.61 -18.26 41.42
N GLU A 29 -6.76 -18.10 42.73
CA GLU A 29 -5.66 -18.08 43.72
C GLU A 29 -5.18 -19.51 44.11
N SER A 30 -3.88 -19.82 43.98
CA SER A 30 -3.23 -20.79 44.88
C SER A 30 -1.69 -20.64 45.05
N THR A 31 -1.30 -20.56 46.31
CA THR A 31 0.02 -20.44 46.94
C THR A 31 1.28 -21.17 46.36
N GLN A 32 2.29 -20.34 46.04
CA GLN A 32 3.62 -20.25 46.70
C GLN A 32 4.79 -21.24 46.39
N ALA A 33 5.96 -20.60 46.15
CA ALA A 33 7.37 -21.05 46.21
C ALA A 33 7.94 -21.93 45.06
N GLY A 34 9.08 -21.60 44.44
CA GLY A 34 9.84 -20.34 44.46
C GLY A 34 11.36 -20.47 44.30
N THR A 35 11.93 -19.82 43.28
CA THR A 35 13.38 -19.59 43.08
C THR A 35 13.60 -18.32 42.25
N GLU A 36 14.75 -17.68 42.39
CA GLU A 36 15.08 -16.41 41.73
C GLU A 36 15.25 -16.57 40.20
N SER A 37 14.66 -15.63 39.44
CA SER A 37 15.09 -15.26 38.09
C SER A 37 15.04 -13.73 37.97
N ALA A 38 15.80 -13.16 37.04
CA ALA A 38 15.90 -11.71 36.87
C ALA A 38 14.59 -11.11 36.35
N ALA A 39 14.35 -9.83 36.66
CA ALA A 39 13.20 -9.10 36.14
C ALA A 39 13.29 -8.97 34.60
N PRO A 40 12.19 -9.15 33.85
CA PRO A 40 12.14 -8.69 32.47
C PRO A 40 12.31 -7.17 32.45
N ALA A 41 12.97 -6.65 31.41
CA ALA A 41 13.04 -5.22 31.20
C ALA A 41 11.69 -4.74 30.62
N GLU A 42 11.09 -3.74 31.26
CA GLU A 42 9.93 -3.02 30.71
C GLU A 42 10.35 -2.32 29.42
N THR A 43 10.11 -2.93 28.25
CA THR A 43 10.25 -2.27 26.94
C THR A 43 9.03 -1.38 26.67
N GLY A 44 8.78 -0.44 27.59
CA GLY A 44 7.88 0.68 27.36
C GLY A 44 8.49 1.61 26.32
N SER A 45 8.07 1.46 25.07
CA SER A 45 8.45 2.35 23.97
C SER A 45 7.67 3.67 24.04
N GLU A 46 7.74 4.36 25.18
CA GLU A 46 7.24 5.73 25.35
C GLU A 46 8.13 6.72 24.60
N THR A 47 8.10 6.68 23.26
CA THR A 47 8.41 7.84 22.44
C THR A 47 7.15 8.67 22.25
N ALA A 48 6.61 9.17 23.36
CA ALA A 48 5.72 10.33 23.34
C ALA A 48 6.53 11.53 22.84
N ALA A 49 6.58 11.68 21.51
CA ALA A 49 7.18 12.83 20.87
C ALA A 49 6.46 14.08 21.40
N ALA A 50 7.20 15.00 22.01
CA ALA A 50 6.61 16.21 22.55
C ALA A 50 5.89 16.96 21.42
N ALA A 51 4.61 17.24 21.61
CA ALA A 51 3.78 17.92 20.61
C ALA A 51 4.49 19.20 20.14
N VAL A 52 4.70 19.30 18.82
CA VAL A 52 5.37 20.46 18.24
C VAL A 52 4.34 21.58 18.14
N GLU A 53 4.40 22.50 19.09
CA GLU A 53 3.54 23.69 19.15
C GLU A 53 3.91 24.65 18.00
N TYR A 54 3.15 24.61 16.90
CA TYR A 54 3.28 25.56 15.78
C TYR A 54 2.51 26.87 16.06
N GLY A 55 2.94 27.97 15.42
CA GLY A 55 2.23 29.26 15.49
C GLY A 55 0.85 29.22 14.84
N GLU A 56 0.00 30.22 15.13
CA GLU A 56 -1.33 30.34 14.52
C GLU A 56 -1.24 30.37 12.98
N ASP A 57 -0.29 31.12 12.43
CA ASP A 57 0.00 31.23 10.99
C ASP A 57 0.37 29.90 10.31
N ALA A 58 0.61 28.82 11.07
CA ALA A 58 0.81 27.48 10.53
C ALA A 58 -0.49 26.78 10.11
N TYR A 59 -1.64 27.31 10.49
CA TYR A 59 -2.99 26.76 10.29
C TYR A 59 -3.86 27.71 9.47
N VAL A 60 -4.79 27.18 8.69
CA VAL A 60 -5.61 28.01 7.78
C VAL A 60 -6.61 28.93 8.51
N ASP A 61 -7.06 28.55 9.71
CA ASP A 61 -7.88 29.41 10.59
C ASP A 61 -7.08 30.59 11.18
N GLY A 62 -5.75 30.54 11.16
CA GLY A 62 -4.86 31.61 11.65
C GLY A 62 -4.54 32.69 10.61
N ILE A 63 -4.80 32.45 9.32
CA ILE A 63 -4.41 33.33 8.21
C ILE A 63 -5.60 33.83 7.39
N ASN A 64 -5.42 34.96 6.70
CA ASN A 64 -6.33 35.38 5.64
C ASN A 64 -5.95 34.69 4.33
N VAL A 65 -6.56 33.55 4.01
CA VAL A 65 -6.20 32.76 2.80
C VAL A 65 -6.31 33.54 1.49
N ALA A 66 -7.17 34.56 1.41
CA ALA A 66 -7.28 35.45 0.24
C ALA A 66 -6.04 36.35 0.02
N ASP A 67 -5.16 36.51 1.02
CA ASP A 67 -3.84 37.13 0.81
C ASP A 67 -2.83 36.17 0.16
N TYR A 68 -3.13 34.87 0.07
CA TYR A 68 -2.23 33.82 -0.43
C TYR A 68 -2.68 33.19 -1.75
N VAL A 69 -3.98 32.96 -1.96
CA VAL A 69 -4.54 32.39 -3.20
C VAL A 69 -5.56 33.32 -3.85
N THR A 70 -5.59 33.34 -5.18
CA THR A 70 -6.72 33.81 -5.99
C THR A 70 -7.24 32.61 -6.79
N LEU A 71 -8.41 32.09 -6.40
CA LEU A 71 -9.00 30.91 -7.00
C LEU A 71 -9.34 31.14 -8.48
N GLY A 72 -9.03 30.15 -9.31
CA GLY A 72 -9.47 30.07 -10.70
C GLY A 72 -10.85 29.43 -10.85
N GLU A 73 -10.99 28.60 -11.88
CA GLU A 73 -12.17 27.74 -12.06
C GLU A 73 -12.01 26.49 -11.17
N TYR A 74 -13.04 26.17 -10.37
CA TYR A 74 -13.06 25.04 -9.44
C TYR A 74 -14.40 24.27 -9.42
N LYS A 75 -15.28 24.51 -10.39
CA LYS A 75 -16.52 23.76 -10.61
C LYS A 75 -16.64 23.46 -12.11
N GLY A 76 -17.18 22.31 -12.47
CA GLY A 76 -17.20 21.81 -13.84
C GLY A 76 -15.85 21.24 -14.30
N ILE A 77 -14.95 20.90 -13.38
CA ILE A 77 -13.62 20.37 -13.69
C ILE A 77 -13.74 19.02 -14.40
N GLU A 78 -13.25 18.96 -15.64
CA GLU A 78 -13.23 17.72 -16.44
C GLU A 78 -12.04 16.83 -16.00
N VAL A 79 -12.36 15.61 -15.54
CA VAL A 79 -11.37 14.55 -15.25
C VAL A 79 -11.73 13.26 -15.99
N THR A 80 -10.80 12.31 -16.05
CA THR A 80 -10.94 11.11 -16.88
C THR A 80 -10.26 9.94 -16.20
N GLU A 81 -11.06 9.08 -15.59
CA GLU A 81 -10.62 7.97 -14.76
C GLU A 81 -10.78 6.62 -15.47
N THR A 82 -10.26 5.56 -14.86
CA THR A 82 -10.50 4.18 -15.31
C THR A 82 -11.74 3.63 -14.61
N THR A 83 -12.70 3.10 -15.36
CA THR A 83 -13.93 2.52 -14.79
C THR A 83 -13.59 1.42 -13.76
N PRO A 84 -14.18 1.45 -12.54
CA PRO A 84 -14.04 0.38 -11.56
C PRO A 84 -14.45 -0.99 -12.14
N THR A 85 -13.57 -1.99 -12.03
CA THR A 85 -13.89 -3.35 -12.53
C THR A 85 -13.28 -4.45 -11.67
N VAL A 86 -14.14 -5.29 -11.11
CA VAL A 86 -13.77 -6.57 -10.50
C VAL A 86 -14.04 -7.71 -11.49
N THR A 87 -13.12 -8.67 -11.58
CA THR A 87 -13.25 -9.87 -12.43
C THR A 87 -13.48 -11.12 -11.58
N ASP A 88 -14.08 -12.17 -12.18
CA ASP A 88 -14.24 -13.49 -11.55
C ASP A 88 -12.89 -14.05 -11.04
N ASP A 89 -11.80 -13.80 -11.78
CA ASP A 89 -10.44 -14.22 -11.41
C ASP A 89 -9.90 -13.45 -10.19
N TYR A 90 -10.23 -12.16 -10.04
CA TYR A 90 -9.86 -11.37 -8.85
C TYR A 90 -10.64 -11.84 -7.62
N VAL A 91 -11.97 -12.05 -7.75
CA VAL A 91 -12.81 -12.63 -6.68
C VAL A 91 -12.26 -14.01 -6.25
N GLN A 92 -11.90 -14.86 -7.21
CA GLN A 92 -11.34 -16.18 -6.88
C GLN A 92 -9.97 -16.06 -6.19
N SER A 93 -9.11 -15.15 -6.63
CA SER A 93 -7.79 -14.92 -6.05
C SER A 93 -7.87 -14.39 -4.61
N TYR A 94 -8.82 -13.49 -4.32
CA TYR A 94 -9.11 -13.05 -2.94
C TYR A 94 -9.60 -14.21 -2.07
N ILE A 95 -10.52 -15.04 -2.58
CA ILE A 95 -11.04 -16.20 -1.86
C ILE A 95 -9.93 -17.24 -1.60
N ASP A 96 -9.06 -17.50 -2.57
CA ASP A 96 -7.95 -18.44 -2.42
C ASP A 96 -6.94 -17.93 -1.37
N TYR A 97 -6.67 -16.62 -1.33
CA TYR A 97 -5.89 -15.98 -0.27
C TYR A 97 -6.56 -16.06 1.11
N ALA A 98 -7.88 -15.84 1.18
CA ALA A 98 -8.63 -15.95 2.42
C ALA A 98 -8.64 -17.39 2.98
N LEU A 99 -8.72 -18.40 2.11
CA LEU A 99 -8.60 -19.82 2.50
C LEU A 99 -7.18 -20.17 2.97
N GLN A 100 -6.14 -19.67 2.27
CA GLN A 100 -4.73 -19.84 2.69
C GLN A 100 -4.43 -19.15 4.03
N SER A 101 -5.09 -18.03 4.31
CA SER A 101 -4.98 -17.31 5.59
C SER A 101 -5.73 -17.99 6.75
N ASN A 102 -6.50 -19.05 6.48
CA ASN A 102 -7.33 -19.78 7.45
C ASN A 102 -7.12 -21.30 7.36
N MET A 103 -5.87 -21.76 7.20
CA MET A 103 -5.55 -23.19 7.12
C MET A 103 -5.95 -23.96 8.39
N VAL A 104 -6.44 -25.19 8.20
CA VAL A 104 -6.88 -26.06 9.29
C VAL A 104 -5.71 -26.88 9.81
N THR A 105 -5.06 -26.38 10.86
CA THR A 105 -4.06 -27.10 11.65
C THR A 105 -4.70 -28.28 12.39
N THR A 106 -4.18 -29.51 12.20
CA THR A 106 -4.66 -30.72 12.88
C THR A 106 -3.50 -31.43 13.59
N GLU A 107 -3.58 -31.61 14.91
CA GLU A 107 -2.57 -32.35 15.68
C GLU A 107 -2.48 -33.83 15.27
N VAL A 108 -1.24 -34.34 15.17
CA VAL A 108 -0.92 -35.74 14.84
C VAL A 108 -0.25 -36.38 16.06
N THR A 109 -0.95 -37.28 16.75
CA THR A 109 -0.48 -37.87 18.02
C THR A 109 -0.37 -39.40 18.02
N ASP A 110 -0.73 -40.07 16.92
CA ASP A 110 -0.82 -41.53 16.80
C ASP A 110 0.26 -42.17 15.90
N ARG A 111 1.14 -41.37 15.31
CA ARG A 111 2.21 -41.78 14.40
C ARG A 111 3.45 -40.89 14.49
N ALA A 112 4.56 -41.41 13.99
CA ALA A 112 5.81 -40.68 13.79
C ALA A 112 5.76 -39.75 12.56
N VAL A 113 6.71 -38.81 12.49
CA VAL A 113 6.90 -37.80 11.43
C VAL A 113 6.98 -38.42 10.03
N GLN A 114 6.34 -37.78 9.05
CA GLN A 114 6.31 -38.14 7.63
C GLN A 114 6.42 -36.87 6.75
N THR A 115 6.69 -37.06 5.46
CA THR A 115 6.67 -35.96 4.47
C THR A 115 5.28 -35.33 4.37
N GLY A 116 5.20 -34.01 4.43
CA GLY A 116 3.94 -33.24 4.50
C GLY A 116 3.38 -33.05 5.92
N ASP A 117 4.10 -33.50 6.96
CA ASP A 117 3.86 -33.06 8.33
C ASP A 117 4.59 -31.74 8.61
N PHE A 118 4.02 -30.94 9.50
CA PHE A 118 4.72 -29.86 10.19
C PHE A 118 5.19 -30.40 11.54
N ALA A 119 6.49 -30.35 11.79
CA ALA A 119 7.10 -30.76 13.05
C ALA A 119 7.57 -29.52 13.83
N ASN A 120 7.06 -29.35 15.04
CA ASN A 120 7.58 -28.33 15.96
C ASN A 120 8.90 -28.85 16.55
N ILE A 121 9.99 -28.11 16.39
CA ILE A 121 11.33 -28.57 16.76
C ILE A 121 12.15 -27.59 17.59
N ASP A 122 12.94 -28.16 18.49
CA ASP A 122 14.11 -27.53 19.12
C ASP A 122 15.37 -28.11 18.47
N TYR A 123 16.33 -27.28 18.02
CA TYR A 123 17.58 -27.77 17.42
C TYR A 123 18.84 -27.04 17.91
N GLU A 124 19.95 -27.76 18.04
CA GLU A 124 21.28 -27.22 18.35
C GLU A 124 22.36 -27.80 17.40
N GLY A 125 22.66 -27.05 16.35
CA GLY A 125 23.68 -27.32 15.32
C GLY A 125 25.10 -27.03 15.77
N LYS A 126 26.02 -27.97 15.48
CA LYS A 126 27.43 -27.90 15.84
C LYS A 126 28.34 -28.32 14.68
N ILE A 127 29.44 -27.60 14.49
CA ILE A 127 30.52 -27.90 13.53
C ILE A 127 31.79 -28.18 14.35
N ASP A 128 32.49 -29.28 14.08
CA ASP A 128 33.63 -29.77 14.88
C ASP A 128 33.34 -29.88 16.40
N GLY A 129 32.06 -30.03 16.78
CA GLY A 129 31.59 -30.06 18.17
C GLY A 129 31.37 -28.69 18.83
N VAL A 130 31.46 -27.60 18.08
CA VAL A 130 31.23 -26.21 18.55
C VAL A 130 29.94 -25.67 17.91
N ALA A 131 29.07 -25.07 18.71
CA ALA A 131 27.86 -24.41 18.20
C ALA A 131 28.20 -23.13 17.41
N PHE A 132 27.40 -22.80 16.40
CA PHE A 132 27.60 -21.66 15.51
C PHE A 132 26.39 -20.73 15.45
N GLU A 133 26.61 -19.47 15.07
CA GLU A 133 25.58 -18.43 15.01
C GLU A 133 24.52 -18.73 13.94
N GLY A 134 23.23 -18.59 14.30
CA GLY A 134 22.10 -19.05 13.48
C GLY A 134 21.88 -20.56 13.48
N GLY A 135 22.73 -21.35 14.14
CA GLY A 135 22.63 -22.81 14.20
C GLY A 135 21.73 -23.37 15.31
N THR A 136 20.94 -22.55 16.01
CA THR A 136 20.16 -23.01 17.19
C THR A 136 18.87 -22.22 17.30
N ASP A 137 17.74 -22.93 17.43
CA ASP A 137 16.42 -22.33 17.66
C ASP A 137 15.50 -23.28 18.47
N LYS A 138 14.34 -22.78 18.92
CA LYS A 138 13.39 -23.48 19.80
C LYS A 138 11.94 -23.21 19.42
N GLY A 139 11.12 -24.25 19.42
CA GLY A 139 9.70 -24.15 19.08
C GLY A 139 9.43 -23.80 17.62
N TYR A 140 10.38 -24.05 16.72
CA TYR A 140 10.27 -23.72 15.29
C TYR A 140 9.40 -24.76 14.57
N ASP A 141 8.37 -24.34 13.84
CA ASP A 141 7.53 -25.24 13.04
C ASP A 141 8.09 -25.41 11.61
N LEU A 142 8.44 -26.65 11.26
CA LEU A 142 9.06 -27.00 9.97
C LEU A 142 8.19 -27.98 9.18
N GLU A 143 7.75 -27.60 7.98
CA GLU A 143 7.15 -28.51 7.00
C GLU A 143 8.21 -29.47 6.44
N ILE A 144 8.03 -30.76 6.69
CA ILE A 144 8.95 -31.83 6.34
C ILE A 144 8.79 -32.23 4.87
N GLY A 145 9.77 -31.90 4.04
CA GLY A 145 9.74 -32.07 2.59
C GLY A 145 9.51 -30.77 1.81
N SER A 146 9.45 -29.63 2.50
CA SER A 146 9.38 -28.31 1.87
C SER A 146 10.70 -27.91 1.19
N GLY A 147 11.84 -28.43 1.66
CA GLY A 147 13.16 -27.99 1.23
C GLY A 147 13.52 -26.58 1.73
N SER A 148 12.88 -26.14 2.81
CA SER A 148 13.16 -24.87 3.49
C SER A 148 14.47 -24.93 4.28
N PHE A 149 14.86 -26.13 4.74
CA PHE A 149 16.11 -26.40 5.43
C PHE A 149 17.14 -27.07 4.50
N ILE A 150 18.36 -27.25 5.01
CA ILE A 150 19.49 -27.84 4.27
C ILE A 150 19.17 -29.29 3.88
N ASP A 151 19.48 -29.67 2.63
CA ASP A 151 19.37 -31.04 2.10
C ASP A 151 19.75 -32.11 3.14
N GLY A 152 18.80 -33.02 3.42
CA GLY A 152 18.97 -34.12 4.38
C GLY A 152 18.60 -33.79 5.84
N PHE A 153 18.33 -32.52 6.20
CA PHE A 153 17.85 -32.15 7.53
C PHE A 153 16.43 -32.69 7.77
N GLU A 154 15.49 -32.35 6.87
CA GLU A 154 14.09 -32.77 6.92
C GLU A 154 13.95 -34.30 6.81
N ASP A 155 14.70 -34.94 5.89
CA ASP A 155 14.78 -36.40 5.78
C ASP A 155 15.24 -37.08 7.09
N GLY A 156 16.14 -36.43 7.84
CA GLY A 156 16.64 -36.91 9.13
C GLY A 156 15.59 -36.93 10.24
N LEU A 157 14.51 -36.16 10.10
CA LEU A 157 13.40 -36.10 11.05
C LEU A 157 12.29 -37.11 10.73
N ILE A 158 12.22 -37.63 9.51
CA ILE A 158 11.24 -38.65 9.13
C ILE A 158 11.36 -39.88 10.05
N GLY A 159 10.21 -40.37 10.52
CA GLY A 159 10.13 -41.45 11.50
C GLY A 159 10.58 -41.07 12.91
N ALA A 160 10.57 -39.79 13.30
CA ALA A 160 10.71 -39.36 14.69
C ALA A 160 9.39 -39.51 15.47
N GLU A 161 9.45 -40.03 16.69
CA GLU A 161 8.33 -39.99 17.64
C GLU A 161 8.28 -38.65 18.39
N ILE A 162 7.10 -38.24 18.87
CA ILE A 162 6.96 -37.01 19.68
C ILE A 162 7.74 -37.16 20.99
N GLY A 163 8.57 -36.16 21.31
CA GLY A 163 9.51 -36.17 22.42
C GLY A 163 10.83 -36.91 22.13
N GLU A 164 11.05 -37.39 20.90
CA GLU A 164 12.34 -37.97 20.51
C GLU A 164 13.38 -36.86 20.24
N THR A 165 14.58 -37.03 20.80
CA THR A 165 15.78 -36.27 20.44
C THR A 165 16.71 -37.15 19.60
N ARG A 166 17.14 -36.66 18.43
CA ARG A 166 18.06 -37.34 17.51
C ARG A 166 19.14 -36.40 16.97
N ASP A 167 20.31 -36.94 16.67
CA ASP A 167 21.38 -36.22 15.98
C ASP A 167 21.23 -36.41 14.46
N VAL A 168 21.08 -35.30 13.72
CA VAL A 168 20.98 -35.25 12.26
C VAL A 168 22.27 -34.64 11.70
N THR A 169 22.97 -35.39 10.84
CA THR A 169 24.20 -34.93 10.19
C THR A 169 23.91 -34.46 8.77
N VAL A 170 24.23 -33.20 8.47
CA VAL A 170 24.07 -32.57 7.15
C VAL A 170 25.36 -31.88 6.71
N THR A 171 25.49 -31.62 5.41
CA THR A 171 26.59 -30.83 4.86
C THR A 171 26.04 -29.56 4.23
N PHE A 172 26.46 -28.40 4.72
CA PHE A 172 26.11 -27.12 4.12
C PHE A 172 26.58 -27.06 2.66
N PRO A 173 25.77 -26.57 1.71
CA PRO A 173 26.20 -26.44 0.32
C PRO A 173 27.38 -25.47 0.19
N GLU A 174 28.25 -25.70 -0.80
CA GLU A 174 29.38 -24.82 -1.15
C GLU A 174 28.94 -23.38 -1.48
N SER A 175 27.67 -23.20 -1.86
CA SER A 175 27.04 -21.92 -2.19
C SER A 175 26.25 -21.29 -1.03
N TYR A 176 26.38 -21.78 0.20
CA TYR A 176 25.63 -21.24 1.34
C TYR A 176 26.06 -19.78 1.64
N PRO A 177 25.13 -18.83 1.91
CA PRO A 177 25.48 -17.41 2.05
C PRO A 177 26.47 -17.11 3.20
N ASN A 178 26.41 -17.88 4.29
CA ASN A 178 27.39 -17.78 5.37
C ASN A 178 28.64 -18.61 5.05
N ALA A 179 29.69 -17.91 4.62
CA ALA A 179 31.00 -18.48 4.28
C ALA A 179 31.76 -19.14 5.45
N GLU A 180 31.32 -18.95 6.70
CA GLU A 180 31.90 -19.67 7.85
C GLU A 180 31.35 -21.10 8.00
N VAL A 181 30.23 -21.43 7.38
CA VAL A 181 29.60 -22.77 7.43
C VAL A 181 29.53 -23.46 6.08
N ALA A 182 29.55 -22.73 4.96
CA ALA A 182 29.53 -23.26 3.60
C ALA A 182 30.53 -24.42 3.37
N GLY A 183 30.07 -25.51 2.76
CA GLY A 183 30.87 -26.71 2.48
C GLY A 183 31.23 -27.59 3.70
N LYS A 184 30.78 -27.24 4.92
CA LYS A 184 31.11 -27.99 6.14
C LYS A 184 30.02 -29.00 6.52
N GLU A 185 30.46 -30.11 7.11
CA GLU A 185 29.60 -31.06 7.81
C GLU A 185 29.23 -30.49 9.19
N ALA A 186 27.95 -30.60 9.56
CA ALA A 186 27.40 -30.17 10.84
C ALA A 186 26.49 -31.26 11.42
N VAL A 187 26.46 -31.34 12.75
CA VAL A 187 25.55 -32.22 13.50
C VAL A 187 24.56 -31.36 14.26
N PHE A 188 23.28 -31.52 13.96
CA PHE A 188 22.17 -30.88 14.67
C PHE A 188 21.55 -31.89 15.62
N THR A 189 21.61 -31.62 16.92
CA THR A 189 20.80 -32.34 17.90
C THR A 189 19.40 -31.73 17.85
N VAL A 190 18.42 -32.45 17.29
CA VAL A 190 17.03 -31.99 17.09
C VAL A 190 16.08 -32.77 17.99
N THR A 191 15.10 -32.09 18.60
CA THR A 191 14.00 -32.69 19.36
C THR A 191 12.67 -32.32 18.74
N VAL A 192 11.79 -33.31 18.52
CA VAL A 192 10.42 -33.08 18.02
C VAL A 192 9.48 -32.87 19.20
N ASN A 193 8.96 -31.65 19.33
CA ASN A 193 8.08 -31.22 20.42
C ASN A 193 6.62 -31.66 20.18
N SER A 194 6.14 -31.52 18.93
CA SER A 194 4.81 -31.93 18.46
C SER A 194 4.82 -32.14 16.95
N ILE A 195 3.76 -32.75 16.43
CA ILE A 195 3.53 -32.94 14.99
C ILE A 195 2.10 -32.48 14.69
N HIS A 196 1.92 -31.75 13.59
CA HIS A 196 0.62 -31.42 13.04
C HIS A 196 0.63 -31.52 11.51
N THR A 197 -0.54 -31.47 10.89
CA THR A 197 -0.70 -31.27 9.45
C THR A 197 -1.60 -30.07 9.23
N GLU A 198 -1.21 -29.17 8.35
CA GLU A 198 -2.07 -28.08 7.90
C GLU A 198 -2.79 -28.48 6.60
N SER A 199 -3.99 -27.94 6.39
CA SER A 199 -4.79 -28.22 5.20
C SER A 199 -5.62 -27.02 4.80
N LEU A 200 -5.71 -26.75 3.50
CA LEU A 200 -6.55 -25.69 2.97
C LEU A 200 -8.03 -26.06 3.20
N PRO A 201 -8.89 -25.15 3.72
CA PRO A 201 -10.31 -25.43 3.83
C PRO A 201 -10.95 -25.60 2.45
N GLU A 202 -11.88 -26.54 2.30
CA GLU A 202 -12.72 -26.60 1.09
C GLU A 202 -13.82 -25.53 1.17
N LEU A 203 -13.86 -24.64 0.17
CA LEU A 203 -14.91 -23.63 0.04
C LEU A 203 -16.28 -24.30 -0.15
N THR A 204 -17.06 -24.31 0.92
CA THR A 204 -18.33 -25.05 1.02
C THR A 204 -19.38 -24.24 1.77
N ASP A 205 -20.65 -24.60 1.58
CA ASP A 205 -21.76 -24.02 2.34
C ASP A 205 -21.62 -24.21 3.86
N GLU A 206 -20.82 -25.18 4.32
CA GLU A 206 -20.52 -25.39 5.75
C GLU A 206 -19.39 -24.45 6.21
N TYR A 207 -18.34 -24.26 5.41
CA TYR A 207 -17.30 -23.25 5.66
C TYR A 207 -17.88 -21.83 5.75
N VAL A 208 -18.72 -21.43 4.77
CA VAL A 208 -19.32 -20.09 4.74
C VAL A 208 -20.15 -19.78 6.00
N LYS A 209 -20.89 -20.76 6.53
CA LYS A 209 -21.65 -20.61 7.78
C LYS A 209 -20.74 -20.48 9.02
N GLY A 210 -19.48 -20.91 8.93
CA GLY A 210 -18.47 -20.74 9.97
C GLY A 210 -17.83 -19.35 10.00
N LEU A 211 -18.04 -18.51 8.99
CA LEU A 211 -17.46 -17.15 8.91
C LEU A 211 -18.22 -16.10 9.74
N GLU A 212 -19.36 -16.46 10.32
CA GLU A 212 -20.27 -15.56 11.09
C GLU A 212 -20.81 -14.33 10.32
N LEU A 213 -20.63 -14.27 8.99
CA LEU A 213 -21.05 -13.17 8.09
C LEU A 213 -22.58 -13.12 7.77
N ASP A 214 -23.44 -13.84 8.51
CA ASP A 214 -24.86 -14.08 8.20
C ASP A 214 -25.15 -14.74 6.81
N LEU A 215 -24.12 -15.21 6.10
CA LEU A 215 -24.23 -15.90 4.79
C LEU A 215 -24.46 -17.41 4.95
N SER A 216 -25.06 -18.05 3.94
CA SER A 216 -25.44 -19.48 4.00
C SER A 216 -24.91 -20.35 2.86
N THR A 217 -24.34 -19.79 1.78
CA THR A 217 -23.91 -20.54 0.60
C THR A 217 -22.64 -19.97 -0.03
N VAL A 218 -21.92 -20.80 -0.80
CA VAL A 218 -20.73 -20.37 -1.56
C VAL A 218 -21.05 -19.25 -2.56
N ASP A 219 -22.22 -19.27 -3.20
CA ASP A 219 -22.63 -18.24 -4.15
C ASP A 219 -22.89 -16.88 -3.46
N GLU A 220 -23.51 -16.89 -2.27
CA GLU A 220 -23.67 -15.68 -1.45
C GLU A 220 -22.33 -15.10 -0.99
N TYR A 221 -21.37 -15.95 -0.62
CA TYR A 221 -20.01 -15.50 -0.24
C TYR A 221 -19.22 -14.95 -1.44
N LYS A 222 -19.35 -15.55 -2.62
CA LYS A 222 -18.76 -15.03 -3.86
C LYS A 222 -19.34 -13.66 -4.25
N GLN A 223 -20.65 -13.45 -4.08
CA GLN A 223 -21.26 -12.14 -4.30
C GLN A 223 -20.78 -11.12 -3.26
N TYR A 224 -20.71 -11.50 -1.97
CA TYR A 224 -20.19 -10.63 -0.91
C TYR A 224 -18.75 -10.17 -1.16
N VAL A 225 -17.86 -11.07 -1.60
CA VAL A 225 -16.48 -10.71 -1.98
C VAL A 225 -16.45 -9.83 -3.24
N PHE A 226 -17.31 -10.09 -4.24
CA PHE A 226 -17.41 -9.20 -5.41
C PHE A 226 -17.88 -7.79 -5.02
N ASP A 227 -18.91 -7.69 -4.18
CA ASP A 227 -19.49 -6.41 -3.74
C ASP A 227 -18.47 -5.60 -2.91
N MET A 228 -17.74 -6.26 -2.00
CA MET A 228 -16.63 -5.68 -1.23
C MET A 228 -15.52 -5.13 -2.15
N LEU A 229 -15.00 -5.97 -3.06
CA LEU A 229 -13.93 -5.55 -3.98
C LEU A 229 -14.40 -4.43 -4.92
N MET A 230 -15.68 -4.40 -5.29
CA MET A 230 -16.24 -3.33 -6.11
C MET A 230 -16.39 -2.01 -5.33
N GLU A 231 -16.70 -2.08 -4.03
CA GLU A 231 -16.68 -0.93 -3.14
C GLU A 231 -15.25 -0.37 -2.97
N ASP A 232 -14.25 -1.23 -2.79
CA ASP A 232 -12.83 -0.82 -2.73
C ASP A 232 -12.32 -0.20 -4.05
N GLU A 233 -12.66 -0.78 -5.21
CA GLU A 233 -12.34 -0.22 -6.53
C GLU A 233 -13.06 1.13 -6.77
N GLN A 234 -14.33 1.26 -6.37
CA GLN A 234 -15.07 2.52 -6.46
C GLN A 234 -14.49 3.60 -5.53
N ASN A 235 -14.15 3.26 -4.28
CA ASN A 235 -13.48 4.16 -3.35
C ASN A 235 -12.11 4.62 -3.88
N THR A 236 -11.37 3.72 -4.53
CA THR A 236 -10.09 4.03 -5.19
C THR A 236 -10.28 4.98 -6.37
N HIS A 237 -11.27 4.73 -7.23
CA HIS A 237 -11.65 5.59 -8.34
C HIS A 237 -12.05 7.00 -7.89
N ASP A 238 -12.95 7.11 -6.90
CA ASP A 238 -13.45 8.39 -6.42
C ASP A 238 -12.34 9.19 -5.73
N SER A 239 -11.41 8.51 -5.05
CA SER A 239 -10.20 9.11 -4.49
C SER A 239 -9.25 9.66 -5.57
N ASN A 240 -9.01 8.89 -6.64
CA ASN A 240 -8.19 9.33 -7.77
C ASN A 240 -8.82 10.54 -8.46
N ALA A 241 -10.13 10.50 -8.73
CA ALA A 241 -10.88 11.63 -9.28
C ALA A 241 -10.75 12.87 -8.40
N GLN A 242 -10.93 12.76 -7.08
CA GLN A 242 -10.78 13.88 -6.15
C GLN A 242 -9.36 14.48 -6.17
N ILE A 243 -8.33 13.66 -6.27
CA ILE A 243 -6.93 14.10 -6.43
C ILE A 243 -6.74 14.86 -7.75
N ASP A 244 -7.22 14.30 -8.87
CA ASP A 244 -7.03 14.89 -10.21
C ASP A 244 -7.87 16.17 -10.39
N ILE A 245 -9.03 16.25 -9.74
CA ILE A 245 -9.83 17.48 -9.62
C ILE A 245 -9.05 18.54 -8.81
N LEU A 246 -8.57 18.21 -7.61
CA LEU A 246 -7.82 19.15 -6.76
C LEU A 246 -6.55 19.65 -7.47
N ALA A 247 -5.82 18.77 -8.18
CA ALA A 247 -4.66 19.15 -8.98
C ALA A 247 -4.99 20.23 -10.02
N LYS A 248 -6.12 20.09 -10.73
CA LYS A 248 -6.61 21.07 -11.73
C LYS A 248 -7.14 22.36 -11.09
N VAL A 249 -7.80 22.26 -9.94
CA VAL A 249 -8.20 23.43 -9.12
C VAL A 249 -6.98 24.27 -8.72
N VAL A 250 -5.89 23.61 -8.36
CA VAL A 250 -4.61 24.24 -8.03
C VAL A 250 -3.91 24.78 -9.28
N GLU A 251 -3.85 24.04 -10.40
CA GLU A 251 -3.29 24.55 -11.67
C GLU A 251 -4.02 25.81 -12.17
N ASN A 252 -5.35 25.87 -12.00
CA ASN A 252 -6.19 27.01 -12.38
C ASN A 252 -5.99 28.27 -11.50
N SER A 253 -5.34 28.16 -10.33
CA SER A 253 -5.34 29.20 -9.29
C SER A 253 -4.00 29.94 -9.15
N GLU A 254 -4.03 31.25 -8.90
CA GLU A 254 -2.81 32.05 -8.68
C GLU A 254 -2.39 32.05 -7.20
N PHE A 255 -1.19 31.54 -6.91
CA PHE A 255 -0.63 31.48 -5.55
C PHE A 255 0.49 32.49 -5.31
N LYS A 256 0.58 32.94 -4.06
CA LYS A 256 1.78 33.54 -3.45
C LYS A 256 2.49 32.49 -2.60
N GLU A 257 3.66 32.84 -2.07
CA GLU A 257 4.39 31.95 -1.15
C GLU A 257 3.58 31.73 0.14
N PRO A 258 3.31 30.48 0.56
CA PRO A 258 2.59 30.18 1.81
C PRO A 258 3.33 30.68 3.07
N PRO A 259 2.68 30.71 4.25
CA PRO A 259 3.36 30.98 5.51
C PRO A 259 4.48 29.95 5.78
N ALA A 260 5.66 30.41 6.16
CA ALA A 260 6.81 29.53 6.40
C ALA A 260 6.54 28.49 7.50
N ASP A 261 5.83 28.89 8.56
CA ASP A 261 5.44 28.02 9.67
C ASP A 261 4.45 26.93 9.22
N MET A 262 3.58 27.22 8.24
CA MET A 262 2.68 26.23 7.62
C MET A 262 3.46 25.22 6.79
N VAL A 263 4.37 25.67 5.92
CA VAL A 263 5.26 24.78 5.15
C VAL A 263 6.10 23.91 6.09
N THR A 264 6.56 24.47 7.21
CA THR A 264 7.30 23.71 8.25
C THR A 264 6.43 22.63 8.88
N ARG A 265 5.18 22.94 9.28
CA ARG A 265 4.25 21.94 9.82
C ARG A 265 3.98 20.79 8.84
N TYR A 266 3.78 21.07 7.55
CA TYR A 266 3.61 20.03 6.54
C TYR A 266 4.89 19.21 6.32
N TYR A 267 6.05 19.85 6.28
CA TYR A 267 7.37 19.19 6.17
C TYR A 267 7.62 18.22 7.34
N ASP A 268 7.39 18.66 8.57
CA ASP A 268 7.55 17.84 9.77
C ASP A 268 6.54 16.68 9.79
N ARG A 269 5.28 16.92 9.37
CA ARG A 269 4.26 15.86 9.23
C ARG A 269 4.64 14.81 8.18
N ILE A 270 5.17 15.22 7.03
CA ILE A 270 5.66 14.31 5.98
C ILE A 270 6.80 13.45 6.54
N LYS A 271 7.80 14.05 7.19
CA LYS A 271 8.95 13.31 7.73
C LYS A 271 8.56 12.42 8.91
N ALA A 272 7.57 12.79 9.72
CA ALA A 272 7.00 11.91 10.74
C ALA A 272 6.35 10.67 10.12
N ASN A 273 5.49 10.84 9.09
CA ASN A 273 4.86 9.74 8.37
C ASN A 273 5.90 8.81 7.71
N MET A 274 6.89 9.38 7.00
CA MET A 274 8.00 8.61 6.42
C MET A 274 8.84 7.89 7.48
N SER A 275 9.01 8.45 8.67
CA SER A 275 9.74 7.80 9.77
C SER A 275 8.98 6.62 10.36
N SER A 276 7.66 6.74 10.54
CA SER A 276 6.79 5.64 10.98
C SER A 276 6.79 4.50 9.97
N TYR A 277 6.71 4.82 8.67
CA TYR A 277 6.78 3.83 7.60
C TYR A 277 8.16 3.16 7.53
N ALA A 278 9.25 3.92 7.62
CA ALA A 278 10.62 3.38 7.69
C ALA A 278 10.77 2.39 8.85
N ALA A 279 10.31 2.78 10.05
CA ALA A 279 10.39 1.96 11.25
C ALA A 279 9.60 0.65 11.15
N MET A 280 8.43 0.65 10.48
CA MET A 280 7.63 -0.56 10.22
C MET A 280 8.41 -1.62 9.41
N TYR A 281 9.33 -1.20 8.53
CA TYR A 281 10.21 -2.09 7.77
C TYR A 281 11.62 -2.22 8.37
N GLY A 282 11.85 -1.72 9.59
CA GLY A 282 13.13 -1.81 10.30
C GLY A 282 14.24 -0.87 9.80
N TYR A 283 13.89 0.14 8.99
CA TYR A 283 14.82 1.16 8.50
C TYR A 283 14.77 2.44 9.35
N ASP A 284 15.89 3.16 9.39
CA ASP A 284 15.89 4.58 9.74
C ASP A 284 15.44 5.45 8.55
N LEU A 285 15.09 6.71 8.81
CA LEU A 285 14.59 7.64 7.78
C LEU A 285 15.63 7.92 6.66
N GLU A 286 16.93 8.02 6.97
CA GLU A 286 17.96 8.31 5.96
C GLU A 286 18.15 7.11 5.02
N SER A 287 18.23 5.90 5.59
CA SER A 287 18.26 4.64 4.83
C SER A 287 16.99 4.45 3.98
N PHE A 288 15.81 4.75 4.53
CA PHE A 288 14.55 4.66 3.81
C PHE A 288 14.47 5.65 2.64
N MET A 289 14.76 6.94 2.87
CA MET A 289 14.79 7.96 1.82
C MET A 289 15.80 7.62 0.71
N ALA A 290 16.97 7.07 1.07
CA ALA A 290 17.96 6.61 0.10
C ALA A 290 17.48 5.39 -0.72
N ALA A 291 16.68 4.49 -0.12
CA ALA A 291 16.11 3.32 -0.79
C ALA A 291 14.93 3.66 -1.71
N THR A 292 14.05 4.58 -1.30
CA THR A 292 12.94 5.09 -2.14
C THR A 292 13.38 6.07 -3.22
N GLY A 293 14.60 6.61 -3.10
CA GLY A 293 15.11 7.68 -3.97
C GLY A 293 14.53 9.06 -3.66
N SER A 294 13.88 9.23 -2.50
CA SER A 294 13.29 10.49 -2.05
C SER A 294 14.38 11.47 -1.57
N SER A 295 14.43 12.67 -2.16
CA SER A 295 15.35 13.72 -1.72
C SER A 295 14.73 14.66 -0.69
N GLU A 296 15.58 15.27 0.15
CA GLU A 296 15.22 16.34 1.08
C GLU A 296 14.59 17.55 0.36
N GLU A 297 15.00 17.83 -0.88
CA GLU A 297 14.43 18.88 -1.74
C GLU A 297 13.00 18.54 -2.19
N GLN A 298 12.73 17.28 -2.55
CA GLN A 298 11.38 16.81 -2.89
C GLN A 298 10.44 16.86 -1.68
N VAL A 299 10.91 16.51 -0.49
CA VAL A 299 10.09 16.61 0.75
C VAL A 299 9.71 18.07 1.05
N GLN A 300 10.61 19.02 0.80
CA GLN A 300 10.32 20.45 0.94
C GLN A 300 9.36 20.96 -0.15
N GLU A 301 9.48 20.48 -1.40
CA GLU A 301 8.55 20.80 -2.49
C GLU A 301 7.14 20.25 -2.20
N SER A 302 7.02 18.99 -1.76
CA SER A 302 5.75 18.38 -1.32
C SER A 302 5.11 19.13 -0.15
N ALA A 303 5.92 19.60 0.82
CA ALA A 303 5.41 20.40 1.95
C ALA A 303 4.85 21.76 1.50
N ALA A 304 5.54 22.45 0.59
CA ALA A 304 5.09 23.71 0.02
C ALA A 304 3.85 23.53 -0.88
N GLN A 305 3.73 22.39 -1.57
CA GLN A 305 2.58 22.03 -2.38
C GLN A 305 1.34 21.74 -1.51
N ALA A 306 1.47 20.91 -0.46
CA ALA A 306 0.39 20.63 0.49
C ALA A 306 -0.10 21.91 1.21
N ALA A 307 0.81 22.85 1.50
CA ALA A 307 0.46 24.17 2.03
C ALA A 307 -0.34 25.04 1.03
N ARG A 308 -0.14 24.89 -0.29
CA ARG A 308 -0.99 25.55 -1.31
C ARG A 308 -2.35 24.88 -1.43
N GLU A 309 -2.39 23.55 -1.42
CA GLU A 309 -3.61 22.75 -1.50
C GLU A 309 -4.58 23.07 -0.35
N ILE A 310 -4.11 23.11 0.91
CA ILE A 310 -4.97 23.44 2.06
C ILE A 310 -5.46 24.91 2.03
N ILE A 311 -4.63 25.84 1.54
CA ILE A 311 -5.00 27.26 1.36
C ILE A 311 -6.10 27.40 0.28
N ALA A 312 -6.00 26.65 -0.81
CA ALA A 312 -7.03 26.61 -1.85
C ALA A 312 -8.34 25.98 -1.34
N MET A 313 -8.26 24.84 -0.64
CA MET A 313 -9.43 24.19 -0.07
C MET A 313 -10.14 25.07 0.96
N LYS A 314 -9.40 25.74 1.86
CA LYS A 314 -10.00 26.72 2.80
C LYS A 314 -10.66 27.89 2.07
N ALA A 315 -10.03 28.43 1.01
CA ALA A 315 -10.62 29.52 0.23
C ALA A 315 -11.91 29.10 -0.49
N ILE A 316 -12.04 27.81 -0.87
CA ILE A 316 -13.28 27.23 -1.41
C ILE A 316 -14.31 27.05 -0.28
N ALA A 317 -13.91 26.56 0.89
CA ALA A 317 -14.80 26.44 2.05
C ALA A 317 -15.37 27.80 2.51
N ASP A 318 -14.58 28.87 2.42
CA ASP A 318 -15.02 30.24 2.70
C ASP A 318 -15.90 30.84 1.59
N ALA A 319 -15.82 30.34 0.35
CA ALA A 319 -16.66 30.76 -0.75
C ALA A 319 -18.03 30.05 -0.78
N GLU A 320 -18.08 28.79 -0.33
CA GLU A 320 -19.22 27.87 -0.47
C GLU A 320 -19.88 27.48 0.86
N ASP A 321 -19.45 28.09 1.98
CA ASP A 321 -19.98 27.87 3.35
C ASP A 321 -19.76 26.42 3.87
N LEU A 322 -18.62 25.82 3.52
CA LEU A 322 -18.24 24.43 3.89
C LEU A 322 -17.32 24.34 5.11
N ASN A 323 -17.10 25.45 5.83
CA ASN A 323 -16.28 25.48 7.03
C ASN A 323 -16.81 24.50 8.10
N VAL A 324 -15.89 23.92 8.88
CA VAL A 324 -16.22 23.01 9.99
C VAL A 324 -16.41 23.81 11.27
N THR A 325 -17.50 23.54 12.00
CA THR A 325 -17.72 24.14 13.32
C THR A 325 -17.04 23.32 14.41
N ASP A 326 -16.67 23.96 15.52
CA ASP A 326 -16.07 23.26 16.66
C ASP A 326 -17.06 22.24 17.29
N GLU A 327 -18.37 22.42 17.04
CA GLU A 327 -19.45 21.52 17.45
C GLU A 327 -19.52 20.24 16.58
N GLU A 328 -19.14 20.32 15.31
CA GLU A 328 -18.98 19.15 14.43
C GLU A 328 -17.71 18.36 14.81
N VAL A 329 -16.60 19.05 15.09
CA VAL A 329 -15.37 18.43 15.60
C VAL A 329 -15.63 17.66 16.89
N GLU A 330 -16.34 18.29 17.85
CA GLU A 330 -16.73 17.65 19.10
C GLU A 330 -17.55 16.36 18.88
N ALA A 331 -18.51 16.37 17.96
CA ALA A 331 -19.36 15.21 17.68
C ALA A 331 -18.59 14.05 17.03
N GLU A 332 -17.68 14.34 16.11
CA GLU A 332 -16.89 13.32 15.40
C GLU A 332 -15.79 12.72 16.31
N LEU A 333 -15.18 13.53 17.19
CA LEU A 333 -14.28 13.03 18.23
C LEU A 333 -15.01 12.15 19.26
N GLN A 334 -16.23 12.51 19.67
CA GLN A 334 -17.05 11.69 20.58
C GLN A 334 -17.47 10.35 19.97
N LYS A 335 -17.68 10.31 18.65
CA LYS A 335 -17.99 9.09 17.89
C LYS A 335 -16.78 8.15 17.85
N ASN A 336 -15.61 8.66 17.46
CA ASN A 336 -14.47 7.83 17.09
C ASN A 336 -13.50 7.50 18.25
N ALA A 337 -13.57 8.21 19.39
CA ALA A 337 -12.62 8.01 20.50
C ALA A 337 -12.54 6.55 20.99
N ALA A 338 -13.67 5.84 21.05
CA ALA A 338 -13.74 4.45 21.46
C ALA A 338 -13.07 3.50 20.45
N ASP A 339 -13.17 3.79 19.14
CA ASP A 339 -12.55 3.00 18.07
C ASP A 339 -11.02 3.15 18.08
N TYR A 340 -10.52 4.33 18.50
CA TYR A 340 -9.10 4.58 18.79
C TYR A 340 -8.66 4.11 20.18
N GLY A 341 -9.53 3.48 20.97
CA GLY A 341 -9.20 2.88 22.27
C GLY A 341 -9.15 3.83 23.47
N TYR A 342 -9.68 5.05 23.35
CA TYR A 342 -9.74 6.03 24.44
C TYR A 342 -11.06 5.92 25.22
N ASP A 343 -10.97 5.73 26.54
CA ASP A 343 -12.12 5.76 27.47
C ASP A 343 -12.66 7.20 27.72
N ASP A 344 -11.85 8.24 27.45
CA ASP A 344 -12.21 9.66 27.58
C ASP A 344 -11.85 10.47 26.32
N VAL A 345 -12.79 11.28 25.87
CA VAL A 345 -12.65 12.15 24.69
C VAL A 345 -11.71 13.32 24.98
N GLU A 346 -11.59 13.77 26.24
CA GLU A 346 -10.63 14.82 26.63
C GLU A 346 -9.17 14.30 26.59
N GLU A 347 -8.96 12.99 26.80
CA GLU A 347 -7.66 12.35 26.63
C GLU A 347 -7.30 12.24 25.14
N TYR A 348 -8.24 11.78 24.30
CA TYR A 348 -8.06 11.73 22.85
C TYR A 348 -7.77 13.13 22.25
N LYS A 349 -8.53 14.15 22.66
CA LYS A 349 -8.28 15.58 22.31
C LYS A 349 -6.88 16.06 22.69
N SER A 350 -6.35 15.59 23.83
CA SER A 350 -5.03 15.96 24.32
C SER A 350 -3.88 15.24 23.60
N ALA A 351 -4.18 14.19 22.83
CA ALA A 351 -3.21 13.39 22.09
C ALA A 351 -3.05 13.78 20.61
N ILE A 352 -3.88 14.69 20.08
CA ILE A 352 -3.94 15.02 18.65
C ILE A 352 -3.79 16.52 18.36
N ASP A 353 -3.32 16.86 17.15
CA ASP A 353 -3.42 18.21 16.60
C ASP A 353 -4.89 18.51 16.25
N LEU A 354 -5.64 19.09 17.18
CA LEU A 354 -7.05 19.45 16.99
C LEU A 354 -7.28 20.44 15.84
N LYS A 355 -6.32 21.32 15.55
CA LYS A 355 -6.43 22.27 14.44
C LYS A 355 -6.22 21.55 13.10
N GLY A 356 -5.21 20.68 13.03
CA GLY A 356 -4.99 19.78 11.89
C GLY A 356 -6.13 18.78 11.66
N TYR A 357 -6.79 18.32 12.72
CA TYR A 357 -7.98 17.47 12.62
C TYR A 357 -9.20 18.23 12.07
N LYS A 358 -9.42 19.47 12.53
CA LYS A 358 -10.45 20.37 11.97
C LYS A 358 -10.17 20.73 10.50
N GLU A 359 -8.91 20.92 10.14
CA GLU A 359 -8.47 21.07 8.74
C GLU A 359 -8.80 19.83 7.91
N TYR A 360 -8.52 18.62 8.40
CA TYR A 360 -8.89 17.37 7.73
C TYR A 360 -10.41 17.25 7.51
N MET A 361 -11.23 17.49 8.54
CA MET A 361 -12.70 17.49 8.37
C MET A 361 -13.19 18.54 7.35
N MET A 362 -12.44 19.61 7.14
CA MET A 362 -12.72 20.64 6.13
C MET A 362 -12.27 20.19 4.73
N THR A 363 -11.15 19.46 4.60
CA THR A 363 -10.77 18.88 3.30
C THR A 363 -11.77 17.85 2.82
N GLU A 364 -12.29 16.97 3.69
CA GLU A 364 -13.30 15.98 3.28
C GLU A 364 -14.56 16.66 2.69
N LYS A 365 -15.07 17.71 3.36
CA LYS A 365 -16.21 18.50 2.88
C LYS A 365 -15.92 19.17 1.52
N VAL A 366 -14.71 19.69 1.34
CA VAL A 366 -14.33 20.39 0.09
C VAL A 366 -14.08 19.40 -1.04
N LEU A 367 -13.43 18.26 -0.80
CA LEU A 367 -13.17 17.23 -1.82
C LEU A 367 -14.49 16.58 -2.30
N SER A 368 -15.39 16.24 -1.37
CA SER A 368 -16.75 15.79 -1.71
C SER A 368 -17.50 16.83 -2.54
N PHE A 369 -17.47 18.10 -2.14
CA PHE A 369 -18.10 19.18 -2.90
C PHE A 369 -17.49 19.36 -4.30
N LEU A 370 -16.16 19.28 -4.42
CA LEU A 370 -15.46 19.40 -5.71
C LEU A 370 -15.82 18.24 -6.65
N PHE A 371 -15.91 17.01 -6.13
CA PHE A 371 -16.36 15.82 -6.87
C PHE A 371 -17.82 15.94 -7.32
N ASP A 372 -18.74 16.31 -6.42
CA ASP A 372 -20.17 16.56 -6.72
C ASP A 372 -20.40 17.64 -7.79
N ASN A 373 -19.42 18.54 -7.98
CA ASN A 373 -19.47 19.63 -8.97
C ASN A 373 -18.53 19.41 -10.17
N ALA A 374 -17.87 18.26 -10.29
CA ALA A 374 -16.95 17.94 -11.38
C ALA A 374 -17.66 17.29 -12.58
N VAL A 375 -16.90 17.01 -13.64
CA VAL A 375 -17.30 16.20 -14.79
C VAL A 375 -16.31 15.04 -14.91
N VAL A 376 -16.51 14.01 -14.08
CA VAL A 376 -15.80 12.74 -14.19
C VAL A 376 -16.28 12.02 -15.44
N THR A 377 -15.33 11.51 -16.25
CA THR A 377 -15.62 10.74 -17.46
C THR A 377 -14.87 9.42 -17.43
N ASP A 378 -15.58 8.33 -17.19
CA ASP A 378 -14.98 7.01 -17.04
C ASP A 378 -14.47 6.47 -18.40
N THR A 379 -13.35 5.76 -18.37
CA THR A 379 -12.79 5.06 -19.53
C THR A 379 -12.59 3.58 -19.26
N GLU A 380 -12.95 2.76 -20.24
CA GLU A 380 -12.80 1.30 -20.19
C GLU A 380 -11.35 0.92 -19.83
N PRO A 381 -11.12 0.03 -18.85
CA PRO A 381 -9.78 -0.39 -18.47
C PRO A 381 -9.03 -1.01 -19.65
N VAL A 382 -7.79 -0.58 -19.84
CA VAL A 382 -6.93 -1.09 -20.91
C VAL A 382 -6.51 -2.51 -20.56
N GLN A 383 -7.22 -3.50 -21.09
CA GLN A 383 -6.84 -4.91 -20.95
C GLN A 383 -5.42 -5.13 -21.50
N GLU A 384 -4.46 -5.37 -20.61
CA GLU A 384 -3.14 -5.88 -20.99
C GLU A 384 -3.29 -7.30 -21.51
N LEU A 385 -3.46 -7.42 -22.83
CA LEU A 385 -3.43 -8.70 -23.52
C LEU A 385 -2.03 -9.31 -23.32
N ASN A 386 -1.95 -10.35 -22.48
CA ASN A 386 -0.77 -11.18 -22.27
C ASN A 386 -0.35 -11.91 -23.56
N THR A 387 0.24 -11.20 -24.51
CA THR A 387 0.76 -11.75 -25.77
C THR A 387 2.21 -12.25 -25.61
N GLU A 388 2.42 -13.16 -24.65
CA GLU A 388 3.64 -13.96 -24.66
C GLU A 388 3.57 -15.05 -25.75
N GLY A 389 4.68 -15.25 -26.47
CA GLY A 389 4.91 -16.52 -27.16
C GLY A 389 4.52 -16.63 -28.64
N THR A 390 5.01 -15.75 -29.52
CA THR A 390 5.49 -16.22 -30.85
C THR A 390 6.70 -15.43 -31.34
N THR A 391 7.87 -16.03 -31.17
CA THR A 391 9.16 -15.48 -31.63
C THR A 391 9.45 -15.89 -33.07
N GLU A 392 9.68 -14.94 -33.99
CA GLU A 392 10.74 -15.14 -35.01
C GLU A 392 11.31 -13.84 -35.59
N THR A 393 12.61 -13.90 -35.89
CA THR A 393 13.51 -12.77 -36.17
C THR A 393 13.45 -12.27 -37.62
N ALA A 394 13.41 -10.95 -37.83
CA ALA A 394 13.72 -10.32 -39.13
C ALA A 394 14.63 -9.09 -38.99
N THR A 395 15.93 -9.36 -39.09
CA THR A 395 17.11 -8.48 -38.93
C THR A 395 17.01 -7.06 -39.52
N GLN A 396 17.54 -6.08 -38.78
CA GLN A 396 17.86 -4.72 -39.23
C GLN A 396 18.90 -4.69 -40.36
N THR A 397 18.60 -3.98 -41.46
CA THR A 397 19.61 -3.46 -42.38
C THR A 397 19.34 -1.99 -42.64
N ALA A 398 20.33 -1.13 -42.37
CA ALA A 398 20.31 0.28 -42.73
C ALA A 398 21.46 0.57 -43.70
N GLU A 399 21.12 0.99 -44.92
CA GLU A 399 22.06 1.64 -45.84
C GLU A 399 21.46 2.96 -46.32
N THR A 400 22.32 3.93 -46.58
CA THR A 400 21.95 5.32 -46.93
C THR A 400 22.71 5.68 -48.20
N GLU A 401 22.04 6.14 -49.27
CA GLU A 401 22.72 7.00 -50.25
C GLU A 401 21.78 7.84 -51.14
N THR A 402 21.95 9.16 -51.02
CA THR A 402 21.94 10.22 -52.05
C THR A 402 20.79 10.51 -53.03
N GLU A 403 20.73 11.81 -53.35
CA GLU A 403 19.89 12.53 -54.32
C GLU A 403 20.02 12.05 -55.78
N GLY A 404 19.01 12.37 -56.61
CA GLY A 404 19.02 12.10 -58.05
C GLY A 404 17.93 12.85 -58.83
N THR A 405 18.06 14.17 -58.97
CA THR A 405 17.11 15.03 -59.70
C THR A 405 17.30 14.97 -61.22
N GLU A 406 16.25 14.69 -62.01
CA GLU A 406 16.07 15.30 -63.34
C GLU A 406 14.61 15.28 -63.84
N THR A 407 14.33 15.91 -65.00
CA THR A 407 13.00 16.47 -65.35
C THR A 407 12.53 16.22 -66.78
N ALA A 408 11.21 16.40 -67.00
CA ALA A 408 10.47 16.51 -68.28
C ALA A 408 10.29 15.21 -69.12
N GLY A 409 9.22 15.06 -69.92
CA GLY A 409 8.00 15.88 -70.05
C GLY A 409 7.27 15.65 -71.40
N THR A 410 5.99 16.05 -71.52
CA THR A 410 5.13 16.04 -72.77
C THR A 410 4.91 14.65 -73.42
N GLU A 411 3.95 14.33 -74.30
CA GLU A 411 2.73 14.94 -74.92
C GLU A 411 1.84 13.76 -75.48
N THR A 412 0.59 13.82 -75.99
CA THR A 412 -0.46 14.85 -76.23
C THR A 412 -1.86 14.17 -76.19
N GLY A 413 -2.96 14.94 -76.04
CA GLY A 413 -4.27 14.61 -76.67
C GLY A 413 -5.43 14.20 -75.74
N ALA A 414 -6.73 14.43 -76.03
CA ALA A 414 -7.50 15.57 -76.58
C ALA A 414 -8.88 15.09 -77.11
N ALA A 415 -9.97 15.53 -76.46
CA ALA A 415 -11.35 15.69 -76.96
C ALA A 415 -12.11 16.49 -75.86
N GLU A 416 -12.80 17.62 -76.07
CA GLU A 416 -13.98 17.91 -76.92
C GLU A 416 -15.25 17.13 -76.49
N GLU A 417 -16.44 17.76 -76.28
CA GLU A 417 -16.94 19.11 -76.65
C GLU A 417 -17.95 19.69 -75.61
N THR A 418 -18.03 21.04 -75.52
CA THR A 418 -19.18 21.98 -75.24
C THR A 418 -20.26 21.67 -74.16
N GLU A 419 -21.11 22.58 -73.64
CA GLU A 419 -21.48 24.02 -73.83
C GLU A 419 -21.53 24.73 -72.44
N SER A 420 -20.97 25.93 -72.22
CA SER A 420 -21.50 27.30 -72.49
C SER A 420 -22.57 27.85 -71.51
N ALA A 421 -22.17 28.80 -70.63
CA ALA A 421 -22.93 30.03 -70.28
C ALA A 421 -22.11 31.03 -69.41
N ALA A 422 -22.26 32.33 -69.69
CA ALA A 422 -21.47 33.48 -69.25
C ALA A 422 -21.33 33.78 -67.73
N GLY A 423 -20.25 34.49 -67.33
CA GLY A 423 -19.97 34.93 -65.94
C GLY A 423 -18.82 35.94 -65.72
N THR A 424 -18.77 37.04 -66.47
CA THR A 424 -17.84 38.19 -66.30
C THR A 424 -18.02 38.86 -64.90
N GLN A 425 -17.08 39.56 -64.23
CA GLN A 425 -15.90 40.29 -64.72
C GLN A 425 -14.79 40.54 -63.65
N ALA A 426 -13.60 40.83 -64.19
CA ALA A 426 -12.29 41.13 -63.62
C ALA A 426 -12.11 42.16 -62.47
N ALA A 427 -10.92 42.05 -61.83
CA ALA A 427 -9.91 43.10 -61.59
C ALA A 427 -10.09 44.11 -60.42
N ASP A 428 -9.02 44.78 -59.93
CA ASP A 428 -7.65 44.95 -60.48
C ASP A 428 -6.54 44.88 -59.40
N LYS A 429 -5.30 45.09 -59.86
CA LYS A 429 -3.99 45.20 -59.18
C LYS A 429 -4.00 46.22 -58.00
N LYS A 430 -2.99 46.25 -57.12
CA LYS A 430 -1.54 46.07 -57.39
C LYS A 430 -0.72 45.77 -56.13
#